data_AF-A0A7X2MSR3-F1
#
_entry.id   AF-A0A7X2MSR3-F1
#
_cell.length_a   1.000
_cell.length_b   1.000
_cell.length_c   1.000
_cell.angle_alpha   90.00
_cell.angle_beta   90.00
_cell.angle_gamma   90.00
#
_symmetry.space_group_name_H-M   'P 1'
#
loop_
_entity.id
_entity.type
_entity.pdbx_description
1 polymer ?
#
loop_
_entity_poly.entity_id
_entity_poly.type
_entity_poly.pdbx_seq_one_letter_code
_entity_poly.pdbx_strand_id
1 'polypeptide(L)'
;MKIIRAFASIALALAAFSQSAFAVVYPLPPANSRLIGENIEITVPEDSKLPLEAFAAQYQMGLSNMLEANPGVDVYLPKAGSKMIIPQQL
;
A
#
# COMPACT_ATOMS: atom_id res chain seq x y z
N MET A 1 26.74 -3.05 35.83
CA MET A 1 25.90 -4.18 35.32
C MET A 1 24.44 -3.84 35.06
N LYS A 2 23.71 -3.12 35.94
CA LYS A 2 22.28 -2.80 35.71
C LYS A 2 22.01 -1.98 34.44
N ILE A 3 22.84 -0.96 34.17
CA ILE A 3 22.70 -0.07 33.00
C ILE A 3 22.89 -0.83 31.68
N ILE A 4 23.90 -1.70 31.59
CA ILE A 4 24.17 -2.51 30.39
C ILE A 4 22.99 -3.44 30.08
N ARG A 5 22.38 -4.06 31.10
CA ARG A 5 21.20 -4.90 30.94
C ARG A 5 19.99 -4.09 30.46
N ALA A 6 19.79 -2.88 30.96
CA ALA A 6 18.71 -2.00 30.50
C ALA A 6 18.87 -1.63 29.01
N PHE A 7 20.06 -1.24 28.58
CA PHE A 7 20.33 -0.94 27.17
C PHE A 7 20.12 -2.16 26.25
N ALA A 8 20.61 -3.33 26.67
CA ALA A 8 20.38 -4.57 25.92
C ALA A 8 18.89 -4.92 25.80
N SER A 9 18.11 -4.68 26.86
CA SER A 9 16.65 -4.91 26.86
C SER A 9 15.94 -3.98 25.88
N ILE A 10 16.31 -2.69 25.85
CA ILE A 10 15.74 -1.70 24.94
C ILE A 10 16.12 -2.01 23.49
N ALA A 11 17.38 -2.39 23.23
CA ALA A 11 17.83 -2.77 21.90
C ALA A 11 17.08 -4.01 21.38
N LEU A 12 16.86 -5.01 22.24
CA LEU A 12 16.10 -6.21 21.88
C LEU A 12 14.64 -5.88 21.59
N ALA A 13 14.02 -5.00 22.38
CA ALA A 13 12.67 -4.52 22.10
C ALA A 13 12.60 -3.79 20.75
N LEU A 14 13.52 -2.85 20.48
CA LEU A 14 13.56 -2.12 19.21
C LEU A 14 13.75 -3.04 18.00
N ALA A 15 14.60 -4.06 18.11
CA ALA A 15 14.79 -5.05 17.04
C ALA A 15 13.51 -5.87 16.81
N ALA A 16 12.84 -6.31 17.89
CA ALA A 16 11.59 -7.07 17.81
C ALA A 16 10.41 -6.27 17.25
N PHE A 17 10.40 -4.94 17.42
CA PHE A 17 9.37 -4.03 16.88
C PHE A 17 9.77 -3.33 15.58
N SER A 18 10.83 -3.78 14.90
CA SER A 18 11.18 -3.24 13.59
C SER A 18 10.08 -3.53 12.57
N GLN A 19 9.74 -2.52 11.75
CA GLN A 19 8.67 -2.64 10.75
C GLN A 19 9.10 -3.60 9.65
N SER A 20 8.21 -4.53 9.28
CA SER A 20 8.40 -5.41 8.12
C SER A 20 8.05 -4.65 6.84
N ALA A 21 8.93 -4.69 5.85
CA ALA A 21 8.63 -4.22 4.51
C ALA A 21 7.95 -5.34 3.72
N PHE A 22 6.75 -5.08 3.23
CA PHE A 22 6.03 -6.00 2.33
C PHE A 22 6.06 -5.45 0.91
N ALA A 23 6.02 -6.35 -0.06
CA ALA A 23 5.95 -6.02 -1.48
C ALA A 23 4.76 -6.75 -2.10
N VAL A 24 4.19 -6.19 -3.17
CA VAL A 24 3.28 -6.92 -4.04
C VAL A 24 4.07 -8.03 -4.73
N VAL A 25 3.63 -9.27 -4.55
CA VAL A 25 4.27 -10.47 -5.12
C VAL A 25 3.44 -10.97 -6.29
N TYR A 26 4.06 -11.04 -7.46
CA TYR A 26 3.43 -11.59 -8.66
C TYR A 26 3.93 -13.01 -8.93
N PRO A 27 3.06 -14.03 -8.97
CA PRO A 27 3.46 -15.37 -9.34
C PRO A 27 3.84 -15.42 -10.83
N LEU A 28 4.67 -16.40 -11.19
CA LEU A 28 5.01 -16.65 -12.59
C LEU A 28 3.73 -16.97 -13.38
N PRO A 29 3.46 -16.27 -14.50
CA PRO A 29 2.27 -16.53 -15.28
C PRO A 29 2.33 -17.90 -15.99
N PRO A 30 1.19 -18.42 -16.47
CA PRO A 30 1.15 -19.62 -17.30
C PRO A 30 2.05 -19.50 -18.53
N ALA A 31 2.46 -20.65 -19.08
CA ALA A 31 3.26 -20.69 -20.30
C ALA A 31 2.60 -19.87 -21.42
N ASN A 32 3.41 -19.04 -22.10
CA ASN A 32 2.98 -18.10 -23.15
C ASN A 32 2.04 -16.97 -22.69
N SER A 33 1.87 -16.74 -21.39
CA SER A 33 1.21 -15.55 -20.84
C SER A 33 2.23 -14.55 -20.30
N ARG A 34 1.88 -13.26 -20.38
CA ARG A 34 2.62 -12.15 -19.76
C ARG A 34 1.79 -11.39 -18.73
N LEU A 35 0.48 -11.69 -18.66
CA LEU A 35 -0.46 -11.03 -17.77
C LEU A 35 -0.30 -11.58 -16.35
N ILE A 36 -0.12 -10.69 -15.38
CA ILE A 36 0.05 -11.02 -13.96
C ILE A 36 -0.78 -10.09 -13.09
N GLY A 37 -1.12 -10.54 -11.89
CA GLY A 37 -1.89 -9.74 -10.94
C GLY A 37 -3.33 -9.50 -11.36
N GLU A 38 -4.05 -8.78 -10.50
CA GLU A 38 -5.46 -8.44 -10.70
C GLU A 38 -5.70 -7.01 -10.19
N ASN A 39 -6.61 -6.30 -10.85
CA ASN A 39 -7.06 -5.01 -10.36
C ASN A 39 -7.95 -5.22 -9.14
N ILE A 40 -7.77 -4.38 -8.13
CA ILE A 40 -8.57 -4.42 -6.90
C ILE A 40 -9.51 -3.23 -6.91
N GLU A 41 -10.79 -3.44 -6.64
CA GLU A 41 -11.73 -2.36 -6.38
C GLU A 41 -11.91 -2.18 -4.87
N ILE A 42 -11.67 -0.97 -4.39
CA ILE A 42 -11.93 -0.58 -3.01
C ILE A 42 -13.03 0.49 -2.97
N THR A 43 -13.60 0.67 -1.78
CA THR A 43 -14.52 1.79 -1.50
C THR A 43 -13.80 2.76 -0.59
N VAL A 44 -13.75 4.04 -0.96
CA VAL A 44 -13.15 5.08 -0.13
C VAL A 44 -13.95 5.16 1.18
N PRO A 45 -13.31 5.05 2.36
CA PRO A 45 -14.02 5.15 3.64
C PRO A 45 -14.85 6.42 3.74
N GLU A 46 -16.04 6.33 4.34
CA GLU A 46 -16.98 7.46 4.45
C GLU A 46 -16.41 8.65 5.22
N ASP A 47 -15.49 8.40 6.15
CA ASP A 47 -14.81 9.37 7.00
C ASP A 47 -13.38 9.71 6.51
N SER A 48 -13.02 9.28 5.31
CA SER A 48 -11.68 9.50 4.74
C SER A 48 -11.35 10.99 4.64
N LYS A 49 -10.17 11.35 5.13
CA LYS A 49 -9.53 12.67 4.95
C LYS A 49 -8.17 12.54 4.25
N LEU A 50 -7.94 11.39 3.63
CA LEU A 50 -6.67 11.03 3.04
C LEU A 50 -6.61 11.47 1.57
N PRO A 51 -5.46 11.95 1.08
CA PRO A 51 -5.27 12.22 -0.34
C PRO A 51 -5.16 10.91 -1.13
N LEU A 52 -5.29 10.99 -2.45
CA LEU A 52 -5.12 9.83 -3.36
C LEU A 52 -3.76 9.15 -3.17
N GLU A 53 -2.72 9.92 -2.87
CA GLU A 53 -1.37 9.40 -2.61
C GLU A 53 -1.35 8.40 -1.46
N ALA A 54 -2.15 8.59 -0.41
CA ALA A 54 -2.14 7.68 0.74
C ALA A 54 -2.63 6.29 0.34
N PHE A 55 -3.64 6.23 -0.54
CA PHE A 55 -4.11 4.98 -1.14
C PHE A 55 -3.04 4.39 -2.07
N ALA A 56 -2.39 5.23 -2.89
CA ALA A 56 -1.29 4.79 -3.75
C ALA A 56 -0.17 4.14 -2.92
N ALA A 57 0.28 4.80 -1.84
CA ALA A 57 1.30 4.31 -0.91
C ALA A 57 0.87 3.00 -0.21
N GLN A 58 -0.37 2.94 0.28
CA GLN A 58 -0.92 1.74 0.93
C GLN A 58 -0.86 0.50 0.01
N TYR A 59 -1.14 0.69 -1.28
CA TYR A 59 -1.16 -0.39 -2.27
C TYR A 59 0.12 -0.48 -3.12
N GLN A 60 1.16 0.27 -2.75
CA GLN A 60 2.46 0.34 -3.42
C GLN A 60 2.37 0.73 -4.91
N MET A 61 1.39 1.54 -5.27
CA MET A 61 1.17 2.06 -6.61
C MET A 61 1.75 3.47 -6.77
N GLY A 62 2.13 3.81 -7.99
CA GLY A 62 2.46 5.18 -8.35
C GLY A 62 1.20 6.04 -8.38
N LEU A 63 1.32 7.31 -7.97
CA LEU A 63 0.22 8.28 -8.04
C LEU A 63 -0.30 8.46 -9.48
N SER A 64 0.60 8.42 -10.48
CA SER A 64 0.24 8.46 -11.90
C SER A 64 -0.65 7.29 -12.31
N ASN A 65 -0.33 6.08 -11.83
CA ASN A 65 -1.10 4.87 -12.15
C ASN A 65 -2.52 4.99 -11.57
N MET A 66 -2.62 5.50 -10.34
CA MET A 66 -3.90 5.76 -9.68
C MET A 66 -4.74 6.77 -10.45
N LEU A 67 -4.14 7.85 -10.94
CA LEU A 67 -4.82 8.87 -11.75
C LEU A 67 -5.32 8.33 -13.08
N GLU A 68 -4.49 7.52 -13.75
CA GLU A 68 -4.83 6.91 -15.04
C GLU A 68 -5.98 5.89 -14.89
N ALA A 69 -5.95 5.09 -13.83
CA ALA A 69 -6.96 4.09 -13.54
C ALA A 69 -8.28 4.67 -13.00
N ASN A 70 -8.27 5.89 -12.45
CA ASN A 70 -9.44 6.53 -11.83
C ASN A 70 -9.69 7.93 -12.44
N PRO A 71 -10.25 8.02 -13.66
CA PRO A 71 -10.50 9.30 -14.30
C PRO A 71 -11.39 10.23 -13.47
N GLY A 72 -10.97 11.48 -13.29
CA GLY A 72 -11.73 12.49 -12.55
C GLY A 72 -11.70 12.33 -11.03
N VAL A 73 -10.87 11.43 -10.49
CA VAL A 73 -10.64 11.35 -9.05
C VAL A 73 -10.01 12.66 -8.53
N ASP A 74 -10.47 13.12 -7.37
CA ASP A 74 -9.84 14.23 -6.67
C ASP A 74 -8.54 13.74 -6.00
N VAL A 75 -7.42 14.34 -6.37
CA VAL A 75 -6.09 13.97 -5.85
C VAL A 75 -5.93 14.33 -4.37
N TYR A 76 -6.55 15.42 -3.93
CA TYR A 76 -6.41 15.94 -2.58
C TYR A 76 -7.37 15.29 -1.60
N LEU A 77 -8.59 14.98 -2.06
CA LEU A 77 -9.61 14.33 -1.23
C LEU A 77 -10.55 13.46 -2.08
N PRO A 78 -10.18 12.20 -2.38
CA PRO A 78 -11.06 11.26 -3.06
C PRO A 78 -12.43 11.20 -2.38
N LYS A 79 -13.48 11.15 -3.19
CA LYS A 79 -14.87 11.21 -2.70
C LYS A 79 -15.19 10.02 -1.80
N ALA A 80 -15.57 10.31 -0.56
CA ALA A 80 -16.09 9.33 0.39
C ALA A 80 -17.20 8.46 -0.23
N GLY A 81 -17.16 7.15 0.03
CA GLY A 81 -18.11 6.17 -0.47
C GLY A 81 -17.98 5.83 -1.97
N SER A 82 -17.07 6.49 -2.72
CA SER A 82 -16.86 6.15 -4.12
C SER A 82 -16.03 4.89 -4.29
N LYS A 83 -16.21 4.22 -5.44
CA LYS A 83 -15.32 3.14 -5.87
C LYS A 83 -14.01 3.70 -6.37
N MET A 84 -12.92 2.98 -6.12
CA MET A 84 -11.58 3.30 -6.57
C MET A 84 -10.89 2.01 -7.01
N ILE A 85 -10.28 2.03 -8.19
CA ILE A 85 -9.50 0.95 -8.74
C ILE A 85 -8.04 1.11 -8.34
N ILE A 86 -7.46 0.04 -7.82
CA ILE A 86 -6.02 -0.11 -7.59
C ILE A 86 -5.47 -0.95 -8.76
N PRO A 87 -4.66 -0.34 -9.66
CA PRO A 87 -4.20 -1.00 -10.88
C PRO A 87 -2.98 -1.89 -10.63
N GLN A 88 -3.19 -3.08 -10.06
CA GLN A 88 -2.13 -4.06 -9.80
C GLN A 88 -1.96 -5.10 -10.91
N GLN A 89 -2.84 -5.13 -11.92
CA GLN A 89 -2.63 -6.00 -13.08
C GLN A 89 -1.62 -5.39 -14.05
N LEU A 90 -0.66 -6.20 -14.51
CA LEU A 90 0.43 -5.83 -15.42
C LEU A 90 0.52 -6.80 -16.61
#